data_AF-F9ERV3-F1
#
_entry.id   AF-F9ERV3-F1
#
_cell.length_a   1.000
_cell.length_b   1.000
_cell.length_c   1.000
_cell.angle_alpha   90.00
_cell.angle_beta   90.00
_cell.angle_gamma   90.00
#
_symmetry.space_group_name_H-M   'P 1'
#
loop_
_entity.id
_entity.type
_entity.pdbx_description
1 polymer ?
#
loop_
_entity_poly.entity_id
_entity_poly.type
_entity_poly.pdbx_seq_one_letter_code
_entity_poly.pdbx_strand_id
1 'polypeptide(L)'
;MAIEVNLEKYGHKKKGFLGFSWTAFFFNFFVPLIRGDFKWLLIFLLPFIFIYLGNILNLDFDNEYISIIFMLPILITKFVFPFIYNKFYT
;
A
#
# COMPACT_ATOMS: atom_id res chain seq x y z
N MET A 1 -6.28 -8.00 15.85
CA MET A 1 -7.28 -9.10 15.77
C MET A 1 -7.92 -9.01 14.40
N ALA A 2 -7.74 -10.01 13.54
CA ALA A 2 -8.39 -10.02 12.23
C ALA A 2 -9.89 -10.28 12.42
N ILE A 3 -10.74 -9.44 11.82
CA ILE A 3 -12.19 -9.58 11.96
C ILE A 3 -12.61 -10.71 11.02
N GLU A 4 -13.07 -11.82 11.58
CA GLU A 4 -13.61 -12.92 10.80
C GLU A 4 -15.04 -12.56 10.37
N VAL A 5 -15.28 -12.46 9.07
CA VAL A 5 -16.62 -12.23 8.50
C VAL A 5 -17.10 -13.51 7.83
N ASN A 6 -18.40 -13.78 7.95
CA ASN A 6 -19.03 -14.85 7.19
C ASN A 6 -19.46 -14.30 5.83
N LEU A 7 -18.76 -14.71 4.78
CA LEU A 7 -19.10 -14.43 3.39
C LEU A 7 -20.14 -15.44 2.92
N GLU A 8 -21.33 -14.97 2.54
CA GLU A 8 -22.36 -15.79 1.94
C GLU A 8 -22.55 -15.43 0.47
N LYS A 9 -22.39 -16.40 -0.43
CA LYS A 9 -22.68 -16.24 -1.85
C LYS A 9 -23.32 -17.51 -2.40
N TYR A 10 -24.49 -17.38 -3.03
CA TYR A 10 -25.26 -18.50 -3.58
C TYR A 10 -25.48 -19.65 -2.57
N GLY A 11 -25.78 -19.31 -1.31
CA GLY A 11 -26.00 -20.31 -0.24
C GLY A 11 -24.72 -20.96 0.31
N HIS A 12 -23.55 -20.67 -0.23
CA HIS A 12 -22.27 -21.11 0.32
C HIS A 12 -21.75 -20.09 1.33
N LYS A 13 -21.48 -20.55 2.55
CA LYS A 13 -20.90 -19.75 3.64
C LYS A 13 -19.42 -20.07 3.79
N LYS A 14 -18.56 -19.06 3.71
CA LYS A 14 -17.12 -19.17 4.00
C LYS A 14 -16.71 -18.10 4.99
N LYS A 15 -15.86 -18.47 5.94
CA LYS A 15 -15.20 -17.53 6.85
C LYS A 15 -14.04 -16.87 6.12
N GLY A 16 -14.04 -15.55 6.08
CA GLY A 16 -12.97 -14.73 5.50
C GLY A 16 -12.41 -13.76 6.53
N PHE A 17 -11.12 -13.47 6.46
CA PHE A 17 -10.51 -12.45 7.31
C PHE A 17 -10.59 -11.09 6.61
N LEU A 18 -11.30 -10.14 7.25
CA LEU A 18 -11.27 -8.73 6.86
C LEU A 18 -9.99 -8.10 7.39
N GLY A 19 -9.23 -7.44 6.52
CA GLY A 19 -8.24 -6.47 6.99
C GLY A 19 -7.08 -6.19 6.06
N PHE A 20 -6.69 -7.11 5.18
CA PHE A 20 -5.52 -6.91 4.32
C PHE A 20 -5.89 -6.92 2.84
N SER A 21 -5.52 -5.87 2.11
CA SER A 21 -5.69 -5.82 0.66
C SER A 21 -4.54 -6.55 -0.03
N TRP A 22 -4.75 -7.83 -0.34
CA TRP A 22 -3.80 -8.62 -1.14
C TRP A 22 -3.55 -7.99 -2.51
N THR A 23 -4.56 -7.37 -3.11
CA THR A 23 -4.42 -6.68 -4.39
C THR A 23 -3.53 -5.45 -4.27
N ALA A 24 -3.73 -4.59 -3.25
CA ALA A 24 -2.88 -3.41 -3.05
C ALA A 24 -1.44 -3.79 -2.71
N PHE A 25 -1.22 -4.92 -2.03
CA PHE A 25 0.13 -5.43 -1.73
C PHE A 25 0.93 -5.79 -3.00
N PHE A 26 0.32 -6.51 -3.94
CA PHE A 26 1.01 -6.96 -5.17
C PHE A 26 1.05 -5.89 -6.26
N PHE A 27 0.02 -5.06 -6.38
CA PHE A 27 -0.14 -4.12 -7.48
C PHE A 27 0.01 -2.64 -7.09
N ASN A 28 0.25 -2.33 -5.81
CA ASN A 28 0.58 -0.99 -5.32
C ASN A 28 -0.38 0.11 -5.88
N PHE A 29 0.15 1.19 -6.45
CA PHE A 29 -0.65 2.32 -6.98
C PHE A 29 -1.59 1.96 -8.14
N PHE A 30 -1.40 0.81 -8.82
CA PHE A 30 -2.33 0.38 -9.87
C PHE A 30 -3.73 0.09 -9.31
N VAL A 31 -3.84 -0.34 -8.06
CA VAL A 31 -5.14 -0.64 -7.44
C VAL A 31 -6.01 0.61 -7.27
N PRO A 32 -5.56 1.69 -6.59
CA PRO A 32 -6.34 2.91 -6.53
C PRO A 32 -6.52 3.57 -7.90
N LEU A 33 -5.57 3.42 -8.84
CA LEU A 33 -5.72 3.92 -10.21
C LEU A 33 -6.91 3.27 -10.94
N ILE A 34 -6.99 1.94 -10.94
CA ILE A 34 -8.07 1.20 -11.59
C ILE A 34 -9.42 1.46 -10.90
N ARG A 35 -9.40 1.70 -9.59
CA ARG A 35 -10.62 2.04 -8.82
C ARG A 35 -11.06 3.50 -8.95
N GLY A 36 -10.26 4.37 -9.58
CA GLY A 36 -10.54 5.80 -9.67
C GLY A 36 -10.38 6.57 -8.35
N ASP A 37 -9.63 6.01 -7.39
CA ASP A 37 -9.37 6.65 -6.10
C ASP A 37 -8.09 7.50 -6.16
N PHE A 38 -8.24 8.73 -6.64
CA PHE A 38 -7.12 9.65 -6.83
C PHE A 38 -6.42 10.06 -5.53
N LYS A 39 -7.14 10.11 -4.41
CA LYS A 39 -6.56 10.45 -3.10
C LYS A 39 -5.56 9.37 -2.69
N TRP A 40 -5.98 8.11 -2.75
CA TRP A 40 -5.10 7.00 -2.41
C TRP A 40 -4.04 6.73 -3.47
N LEU A 41 -4.31 6.98 -4.75
CA LEU A 41 -3.29 6.95 -5.79
C LEU A 41 -2.11 7.87 -5.46
N LEU A 42 -2.37 9.11 -5.06
CA LEU A 42 -1.32 10.08 -4.75
C LEU A 42 -0.51 9.64 -3.53
N ILE A 43 -1.18 9.10 -2.52
CA ILE A 43 -0.54 8.54 -1.32
C ILE A 43 0.39 7.35 -1.69
N PHE A 44 -0.07 6.45 -2.57
CA PHE A 44 0.73 5.31 -3.03
C PHE A 44 1.88 5.72 -3.97
N LEU A 45 1.80 6.89 -4.61
CA LEU A 45 2.89 7.45 -5.43
C LEU A 45 3.98 8.17 -4.61
N LEU A 46 3.71 8.50 -3.35
CA LEU A 46 4.60 9.29 -2.50
C LEU A 46 6.04 8.75 -2.43
N PRO A 47 6.32 7.44 -2.30
CA PRO A 47 7.68 6.93 -2.30
C PRO A 47 8.44 7.23 -3.60
N PHE A 48 7.77 7.20 -4.76
CA PHE A 48 8.41 7.49 -6.05
C PHE A 48 8.78 8.97 -6.16
N ILE A 49 7.88 9.86 -5.71
CA ILE A 49 8.13 11.30 -5.65
C ILE A 49 9.30 11.58 -4.70
N PHE A 50 9.34 10.87 -3.58
CA PHE A 50 10.39 11.02 -2.58
C PHE A 50 11.76 10.61 -3.14
N ILE A 51 11.87 9.44 -3.78
CA ILE A 51 13.11 8.99 -4.44
C ILE A 51 13.55 9.97 -5.53
N TYR A 52 12.61 10.46 -6.35
CA TYR A 52 12.90 11.45 -7.38
C TYR A 52 13.46 12.74 -6.79
N LEU A 53 12.92 13.21 -5.67
CA LEU A 53 13.44 14.37 -4.94
C LEU A 53 14.86 14.13 -4.43
N GLY A 54 15.16 12.94 -3.90
CA GLY A 54 16.53 12.60 -3.46
C GLY A 54 17.55 12.63 -4.60
N ASN A 55 17.15 12.22 -5.81
CA ASN A 55 17.99 12.35 -7.01
C ASN A 55 18.19 13.82 -7.42
N ILE A 56 17.14 14.66 -7.36
CA ILE A 56 17.26 16.11 -7.66
C ILE A 56 18.24 16.80 -6.71
N LEU A 57 18.22 16.41 -5.43
CA LEU A 57 19.13 16.94 -4.40
C LEU A 57 20.54 16.33 -4.48
N ASN A 58 20.78 15.44 -5.44
CA ASN A 58 22.05 14.73 -5.65
C ASN A 58 22.55 14.03 -4.37
N LEU A 59 21.63 13.39 -3.64
CA LEU A 59 21.95 12.63 -2.44
C LEU A 59 22.76 11.39 -2.78
N ASP A 60 23.72 11.07 -1.90
CA ASP A 60 24.52 9.86 -2.01
C ASP A 60 23.72 8.65 -1.48
N PHE A 61 23.16 7.86 -2.39
CA PHE A 61 22.42 6.65 -2.04
C PHE A 61 23.31 5.46 -1.68
N ASP A 62 24.63 5.55 -1.88
CA ASP A 62 25.59 4.55 -1.39
C ASP A 62 25.83 4.70 0.12
N ASN A 63 25.47 5.86 0.70
CA ASN A 63 25.44 6.06 2.14
C ASN A 63 24.32 5.22 2.78
N GLU A 64 24.70 4.31 3.68
CA GLU A 64 23.78 3.41 4.37
C GLU A 64 22.63 4.15 5.06
N TYR A 65 22.91 5.26 5.76
CA TYR A 65 21.88 6.03 6.46
C TYR A 65 20.87 6.66 5.50
N ILE A 66 21.34 7.22 4.38
CA ILE A 66 20.46 7.82 3.35
C ILE A 66 19.59 6.72 2.74
N SER A 67 20.18 5.59 2.38
CA SER A 67 19.46 4.46 1.80
C SER A 67 18.34 3.95 2.73
N ILE A 68 18.60 3.84 4.03
CA ILE A 68 17.63 3.39 5.03
C ILE A 68 16.46 4.36 5.14
N ILE A 69 16.73 5.67 5.20
CA ILE A 69 15.70 6.71 5.29
C ILE A 69 14.73 6.62 4.11
N PHE A 70 15.24 6.41 2.91
CA PHE A 70 14.42 6.31 1.69
C PHE A 70 13.71 4.97 1.55
N MET A 71 14.18 3.91 2.22
CA MET A 71 13.51 2.62 2.23
C MET A 71 12.25 2.61 3.12
N LEU A 72 12.20 3.42 4.18
CA LEU A 72 11.07 3.44 5.12
C LEU A 72 9.71 3.76 4.46
N PRO A 73 9.56 4.81 3.62
CA PRO A 73 8.30 5.08 2.91
C PRO A 73 7.85 3.92 2.02
N ILE A 74 8.79 3.22 1.39
CA ILE A 74 8.52 2.05 0.53
C ILE A 74 7.96 0.89 1.37
N LEU A 75 8.56 0.63 2.53
CA LEU A 75 8.10 -0.42 3.44
C LEU A 75 6.72 -0.09 4.02
N ILE A 76 6.47 1.16 4.39
CA ILE A 76 5.17 1.60 4.92
C ILE A 76 4.08 1.44 3.85
N THR A 77 4.31 1.93 2.63
CA THR A 77 3.36 1.77 1.52
C THR A 77 3.12 0.31 1.17
N LYS A 78 4.14 -0.54 1.25
CA LYS A 78 4.00 -1.96 0.91
C LYS A 78 3.35 -2.80 1.99
N PHE A 79 3.66 -2.58 3.28
CA PHE A 79 3.21 -3.47 4.35
C PHE A 79 2.11 -2.89 5.23
N VAL A 80 2.00 -1.57 5.35
CA VAL A 80 1.03 -0.92 6.24
C VAL A 80 -0.20 -0.45 5.45
N PHE A 81 0.01 0.21 4.31
CA PHE A 81 -1.11 0.78 3.55
C PHE A 81 -2.09 -0.25 3.00
N PRO A 82 -1.73 -1.50 2.64
CA PRO A 82 -2.72 -2.48 2.26
C PRO A 82 -3.73 -2.80 3.37
N PHE A 83 -3.36 -2.65 4.64
CA PHE A 83 -4.32 -2.77 5.74
C PHE A 83 -5.27 -1.58 5.80
N ILE A 84 -4.71 -0.37 5.76
CA ILE A 84 -5.47 0.87 5.88
C ILE A 84 -6.40 1.04 4.67
N TYR A 85 -5.88 0.81 3.46
CA TYR A 85 -6.60 0.93 2.23
C TYR A 85 -7.79 -0.04 2.18
N ASN A 86 -7.62 -1.29 2.62
CA ASN A 86 -8.71 -2.26 2.60
C ASN A 86 -9.91 -1.88 3.48
N LYS A 87 -9.67 -1.15 4.58
CA LYS A 87 -10.71 -0.71 5.53
C LYS A 87 -11.74 0.24 4.91
N PHE A 88 -11.40 0.95 3.83
CA PHE A 88 -12.36 1.83 3.16
C PHE A 88 -13.31 1.08 2.21
N TYR A 89 -12.95 -0.16 1.85
CA TYR A 89 -13.65 -0.94 0.84
C TYR A 89 -14.28 -2.22 1.39
N THR A 90 -14.11 -2.48 2.70
CA THR A 90 -14.69 -3.63 3.41
C THR A 90 -15.13 -3.23 4.80
#